data_AF-A0A2E1TLX6-F1
#
_entry.id   AF-A0A2E1TLX6-F1
#
_cell.length_a   1.000
_cell.length_b   1.000
_cell.length_c   1.000
_cell.angle_alpha   90.00
_cell.angle_beta   90.00
_cell.angle_gamma   90.00
#
_symmetry.space_group_name_H-M   'P 1'
#
loop_
_entity.id
_entity.type
_entity.pdbx_description
1 polymer ?
#
loop_
_entity_poly.entity_id
_entity_poly.type
_entity_poly.pdbx_seq_one_letter_code
_entity_poly.pdbx_strand_id
1 'polypeptide(L)' 'MDINKWKSVAVRKKSHTLLQALCLKEYRKPAEYIELLIDKEVVRRAKDRGMTPEAYETKIMKDMEKNGGKNGRRK' A
#
# COMPACT_ATOMS: atom_id res chain seq x y z
N MET A 1 5.44 15.58 -12.57
CA MET A 1 5.52 14.38 -11.71
C MET A 1 6.98 13.99 -11.65
N ASP A 2 7.63 14.14 -10.50
CA ASP A 2 9.02 13.69 -10.33
C ASP A 2 9.06 12.14 -10.31
N ILE A 3 9.66 11.54 -11.34
CA ILE A 3 9.68 10.08 -11.55
C ILE A 3 10.55 9.34 -10.52
N ASN A 4 11.45 10.04 -9.83
CA ASN A 4 12.26 9.47 -8.76
C ASN A 4 11.46 9.42 -7.46
N LYS A 5 10.54 10.37 -7.27
CA LYS A 5 9.70 10.47 -6.07
C LYS A 5 8.39 9.68 -6.17
N TRP A 6 7.78 9.61 -7.36
CA TRP A 6 6.44 9.04 -7.53
C TRP A 6 6.45 7.84 -8.47
N LYS A 7 5.82 6.75 -8.06
CA LYS A 7 5.64 5.53 -8.87
C LYS A 7 4.16 5.28 -9.12
N SER A 8 3.83 4.76 -10.31
CA SER A 8 2.46 4.41 -10.68
C SER A 8 2.21 2.90 -10.50
N VAL A 9 0.99 2.56 -10.10
CA VAL A 9 0.54 1.17 -9.95
C VAL A 9 -0.75 1.00 -10.75
N ALA A 10 -0.80 -0.02 -11.60
CA ALA A 10 -2.00 -0.35 -12.34
C ALA A 10 -3.04 -1.01 -11.43
N VAL A 11 -4.27 -0.49 -11.45
CA VAL A 11 -5.41 -1.02 -10.70
C VAL A 11 -6.61 -1.27 -11.63
N ARG A 12 -7.55 -2.11 -11.20
CA ARG A 12 -8.77 -2.37 -11.99
C ARG A 12 -9.60 -1.10 -12.12
N LYS A 13 -10.21 -0.90 -13.30
CA LYS A 13 -11.06 0.27 -13.60
C LYS A 13 -12.12 0.52 -12.51
N LYS A 14 -12.83 -0.53 -12.08
CA LYS A 14 -13.86 -0.43 -11.03
C LYS A 14 -13.31 0.14 -9.72
N SER A 15 -12.15 -0.34 -9.28
CA SER A 15 -11.49 0.13 -8.05
C SER A 15 -11.01 1.57 -8.17
N HIS A 16 -10.47 1.93 -9.34
CA HIS A 16 -10.07 3.32 -9.63
C HIS A 16 -11.26 4.29 -9.56
N THR A 17 -12.38 3.93 -10.19
CA THR A 17 -13.60 4.74 -10.15
C THR A 17 -14.15 4.88 -8.72
N LEU A 18 -14.12 3.80 -7.94
CA LEU A 18 -14.56 3.83 -6.55
C LEU A 18 -13.65 4.71 -5.68
N LEU A 19 -12.33 4.63 -5.88
CA LEU A 19 -11.37 5.52 -5.22
C LEU A 19 -11.67 6.99 -5.52
N GLN A 20 -11.89 7.34 -6.79
CA GLN A 20 -12.25 8.70 -7.17
C GLN A 20 -13.56 9.15 -6.50
N ALA A 21 -14.58 8.30 -6.47
CA ALA A 21 -15.86 8.60 -5.82
C ALA A 21 -15.71 8.84 -4.31
N LEU A 22 -14.89 8.02 -3.63
CA LEU A 22 -14.61 8.17 -2.19
C LEU A 22 -13.88 9.48 -1.90
N CYS A 23 -12.90 9.85 -2.73
CA CYS A 23 -12.20 11.12 -2.58
C CYS A 23 -13.14 12.31 -2.78
N LEU A 24 -13.97 12.30 -3.83
CA LEU A 24 -14.92 13.39 -4.07
C LEU A 24 -15.89 13.62 -2.90
N LYS A 25 -16.22 12.57 -2.13
CA LYS A 25 -17.17 12.66 -1.03
C LYS A 25 -16.54 13.10 0.29
N GLU A 26 -15.34 12.60 0.63
CA GLU A 26 -14.81 12.67 2.00
C GLU A 26 -13.32 13.08 2.09
N TYR A 27 -12.52 13.02 1.00
CA TYR A 27 -11.06 13.18 1.07
C TYR A 27 -10.46 14.05 -0.05
N ARG A 28 -9.56 14.95 0.30
CA ARG A 28 -9.07 15.96 -0.65
C ARG A 28 -8.20 15.41 -1.79
N LYS A 29 -7.47 14.28 -1.62
CA LYS A 29 -6.63 13.69 -2.69
C LYS A 29 -6.60 12.15 -2.70
N PRO A 30 -6.68 11.50 -3.88
CA PRO A 30 -6.53 10.04 -4.00
C PRO A 30 -5.21 9.48 -3.48
N ALA A 31 -4.10 10.21 -3.62
CA ALA A 31 -2.80 9.77 -3.15
C ALA A 31 -2.77 9.66 -1.61
N GLU A 32 -3.20 10.71 -0.91
CA GLU A 32 -3.30 10.75 0.56
C GLU A 32 -4.21 9.64 1.09
N TYR A 33 -5.29 9.32 0.36
CA TYR A 33 -6.18 8.23 0.73
C TYR A 33 -5.52 6.84 0.56
N ILE A 34 -4.74 6.64 -0.50
CA ILE A 34 -3.98 5.40 -0.69
C ILE A 34 -2.93 5.24 0.42
N GLU A 35 -2.20 6.30 0.77
CA GLU A 35 -1.23 6.28 1.87
C GLU A 35 -1.90 5.85 3.20
N LEU A 36 -3.05 6.44 3.53
CA LEU A 36 -3.83 6.06 4.71
C LEU A 36 -4.24 4.58 4.69
N LEU A 37 -4.64 4.04 3.54
CA LEU A 37 -4.99 2.63 3.41
C LEU A 37 -3.79 1.70 3.62
N ILE A 38 -2.61 2.11 3.14
CA ILE A 38 -1.36 1.37 3.35
C ILE A 38 -1.03 1.32 4.84
N ASP A 39 -1.04 2.45 5.53
CA ASP A 39 -0.74 2.52 6.96
C ASP A 39 -1.69 1.66 7.80
N LYS A 40 -3.00 1.75 7.49
CA LYS A 40 -4.02 0.90 8.13
C LYS A 40 -3.78 -0.58 7.92
N GLU A 41 -3.37 -0.98 6.72
CA GLU A 41 -3.08 -2.38 6.41
C GLU A 41 -1.81 -2.87 7.12
N VAL A 42 -0.78 -2.03 7.24
CA VAL A 42 0.43 -2.32 8.02
C VAL A 42 0.06 -2.57 9.48
N VAL A 43 -0.72 -1.67 10.09
CA VAL A 43 -1.17 -1.81 11.49
C VAL A 43 -2.01 -3.08 11.67
N ARG A 44 -2.95 -3.35 10.77
CA ARG A 44 -3.81 -4.55 10.83
C ARG A 44 -2.98 -5.83 10.80
N ARG A 45 -2.06 -5.94 9.84
CA ARG A 45 -1.21 -7.13 9.70
C ARG A 45 -0.17 -7.26 10.81
N ALA A 46 0.32 -6.15 11.36
CA ALA A 46 1.19 -6.17 12.53
C ALA A 46 0.45 -6.76 13.74
N LYS A 47 -0.80 -6.34 13.96
CA LYS A 47 -1.68 -6.89 15.00
C LYS A 47 -1.92 -8.38 14.80
N ASP A 48 -2.25 -8.82 13.59
CA ASP A 48 -2.48 -10.25 13.28
C ASP A 48 -1.26 -11.14 13.56
N ARG A 49 -0.05 -10.55 13.49
CA ARG A 49 1.21 -11.24 13.72
C ARG A 49 1.81 -11.00 15.11
N GLY A 50 1.10 -10.27 15.98
CA GLY A 50 1.55 -9.97 17.34
C GLY A 50 2.82 -9.11 17.41
N MET A 51 3.03 -8.21 16.46
CA MET A 51 4.22 -7.35 16.38
C MET A 51 3.84 -5.87 16.32
N THR A 52 4.81 -4.99 16.58
CA THR A 52 4.62 -3.54 16.40
C THR A 52 4.58 -3.19 14.90
N PRO A 53 3.85 -2.13 14.51
CA PRO A 53 3.79 -1.68 13.11
C PRO A 53 5.17 -1.44 12.49
N GLU A 54 6.08 -0.79 13.21
CA GLU A 54 7.45 -0.49 12.77
C GLU A 54 8.29 -1.76 12.52
N ALA A 55 8.15 -2.75 13.41
CA ALA A 55 8.81 -4.04 13.25
C ALA A 55 8.25 -4.79 12.05
N TYR A 56 6.94 -4.68 11.80
CA TYR A 56 6.31 -5.28 10.63
C TYR A 56 6.79 -4.63 9.33
N GLU A 57 6.86 -3.30 9.28
CA GLU A 57 7.36 -2.54 8.14
C GLU A 57 8.80 -2.92 7.80
N THR A 58 9.68 -2.92 8.80
CA THR A 58 11.09 -3.32 8.64
C THR A 58 11.20 -4.75 8.10
N LYS A 59 10.34 -5.65 8.58
CA LYS A 59 10.33 -7.05 8.16
C LYS A 59 9.91 -7.19 6.69
N ILE A 60 8.81 -6.56 6.27
CA ILE A 60 8.33 -6.65 4.88
C ILE A 60 9.32 -6.01 3.89
N MET A 61 10.00 -4.93 4.28
CA MET A 61 11.02 -4.28 3.44
C MET A 61 12.25 -5.19 3.25
N LYS A 62 12.75 -5.79 4.34
CA LYS A 62 13.85 -6.77 4.27
C LYS A 62 13.48 -8.01 3.44
N ASP A 63 12.24 -8.49 3.57
CA ASP A 63 11.74 -9.62 2.79
C ASP A 63 11.63 -9.26 1.29
N MET A 64 11.29 -8.02 0.95
CA MET A 64 11.26 -7.53 -0.43
C MET A 64 12.66 -7.49 -1.06
N GLU A 65 13.65 -6.95 -0.34
CA GLU A 65 15.04 -6.85 -0.78
C GLU A 65 15.66 -8.23 -1.02
N LYS A 66 15.45 -9.18 -0.08
CA LYS A 66 15.97 -10.55 -0.20
C LYS A 66 15.34 -11.34 -1.35
N ASN A 67 14.08 -11.07 -1.68
CA ASN A 67 13.35 -11.79 -2.74
C ASN A 67 13.39 -11.06 -4.10
N GLY A 68 14.16 -9.98 -4.23
CA GLY A 68 14.40 -9.28 -5.49
C GLY A 68 13.14 -8.74 -6.15
N GLY A 69 12.11 -8.36 -5.38
CA GLY A 69 10.86 -7.80 -5.91
C GLY A 69 10.02 -8.76 -6.76
N LYS A 70 10.36 -10.05 -6.83
CA LYS A 70 9.55 -11.05 -7.53
C LYS A 70 8.32 -11.36 -6.68
N ASN A 71 7.16 -10.84 -7.08
CA ASN A 71 5.86 -11.32 -6.63
C ASN A 71 5.67 -12.75 -7.16
N GLY A 72 6.38 -13.70 -6.55
CA GLY A 72 6.31 -15.11 -6.83
C GLY A 72 4.91 -15.60 -6.50
N ARG A 73 4.14 -15.85 -7.54
CA ARG A 73 2.87 -16.56 -7.50
C ARG A 73 3.11 -17.92 -6.83
N ARG A 74 2.89 -18.01 -5.51
CA ARG A 74 2.83 -19.29 -4.79
C ARG A 74 1.41 -19.84 -4.87
N LYS A 75 1.08 -20.35 -6.07
CA LYS A 75 0.25 -21.52 -6.39
C LYS A 75 -0.12 -21.47 -7.87
#